data_AF-A0A1G8IH71-F1
#
_entry.id   AF-A0A1G8IH71-F1
#
_cell.length_a   1.000
_cell.length_b   1.000
_cell.length_c   1.000
_cell.angle_alpha   90.00
_cell.angle_beta   90.00
_cell.angle_gamma   90.00
#
_symmetry.space_group_name_H-M   'P 1'
#
loop_
_entity.id
_entity.type
_entity.pdbx_description
1 polymer ?
#
loop_
_entity_poly.entity_id
_entity_poly.type
_entity_poly.pdbx_seq_one_letter_code
_entity_poly.pdbx_strand_id
1 'polypeptide(L)'
;MMLEAGLVGARFVHLACVIISFGAALFPLYSCLSADSSERLGRQLNPILITAAIGALLSGLAWFGLTVANMSGELADAVDRDTLVSVLWDTDFGHVWALRAPLMILLVAAIQLPGVSHLNRRAIAIVTFLAAILLVSLAGIGHTQVSEGTSARIHVTSDVAHLLAAGAWLGGLLPLSLFLASNQKVRVPNRGIVRVLSRFSGMGYAAVAVLLVSGSINSWFLVGSLPHLISTTYGQLLLVKSGLFALMVLLAAANRFWLVPAMAQSPTANGSESMLAKLRGHVLGEQVVGLVVVGVVSVLGTLDPAMHGS
;
A
#
# COMPACT_ATOMS: atom_id res chain seq x y z
N MET A 1 -26.34 4.61 -0.86
CA MET A 1 -26.04 3.15 -0.81
C MET A 1 -25.27 2.63 -2.03
N MET A 2 -25.82 2.63 -3.26
CA MET A 2 -25.08 2.09 -4.43
C MET A 2 -23.83 2.93 -4.81
N LEU A 3 -23.96 4.26 -4.82
CA LEU A 3 -22.84 5.18 -5.10
C LEU A 3 -21.72 5.08 -4.06
N GLU A 4 -22.07 5.07 -2.77
CA GLU A 4 -21.10 4.94 -1.67
C GLU A 4 -20.34 3.61 -1.74
N ALA A 5 -21.04 2.50 -1.98
CA ALA A 5 -20.40 1.19 -2.15
C ALA A 5 -19.46 1.17 -3.37
N GLY A 6 -19.86 1.79 -4.48
CA GLY A 6 -19.02 1.98 -5.65
C GLY A 6 -17.76 2.80 -5.35
N LEU A 7 -17.90 3.92 -4.63
CA LEU A 7 -16.80 4.78 -4.21
C LEU A 7 -15.80 4.02 -3.33
N VAL A 8 -16.28 3.32 -2.31
CA VAL A 8 -15.44 2.49 -1.43
C VAL A 8 -14.71 1.43 -2.26
N GLY A 9 -15.40 0.76 -3.18
CA GLY A 9 -14.81 -0.25 -4.07
C GLY A 9 -13.72 0.32 -4.98
N ALA A 10 -13.97 1.46 -5.63
CA ALA A 10 -13.00 2.13 -6.50
C ALA A 10 -11.77 2.58 -5.71
N ARG A 11 -11.96 3.17 -4.52
CA ARG A 11 -10.87 3.55 -3.61
C ARG A 11 -10.05 2.34 -3.17
N PHE A 12 -10.71 1.25 -2.80
CA PHE A 12 -10.04 0.01 -2.38
C PHE A 12 -9.13 -0.54 -3.47
N VAL A 13 -9.66 -0.71 -4.68
CA VAL A 13 -8.88 -1.21 -5.82
C VAL A 13 -7.73 -0.25 -6.14
N HIS A 14 -7.98 1.06 -6.13
CA HIS A 14 -6.97 2.07 -6.40
C HIS A 14 -5.82 2.02 -5.38
N LEU A 15 -6.15 2.04 -4.09
CA LEU A 15 -5.18 1.96 -3.00
C LEU A 15 -4.35 0.69 -3.07
N ALA A 16 -5.00 -0.47 -3.22
CA ALA A 16 -4.30 -1.75 -3.33
C ALA A 16 -3.34 -1.78 -4.53
N CYS A 17 -3.78 -1.30 -5.69
CA CYS A 17 -2.97 -1.26 -6.90
C CYS A 17 -1.74 -0.34 -6.77
N VAL A 18 -1.91 0.86 -6.18
CA VAL A 18 -0.80 1.80 -5.99
C VAL A 18 0.18 1.29 -4.93
N ILE A 19 -0.32 0.71 -3.83
CA ILE A 19 0.52 0.06 -2.79
C ILE A 19 1.34 -1.08 -3.39
N ILE A 20 0.72 -1.96 -4.17
CA ILE A 20 1.40 -3.07 -4.85
C ILE A 20 2.46 -2.52 -5.82
N SER A 21 2.11 -1.53 -6.66
CA SER A 21 3.03 -0.96 -7.64
C SER A 21 4.29 -0.39 -6.97
N PHE A 22 4.12 0.33 -5.86
CA PHE A 22 5.24 0.91 -5.11
C PHE A 22 6.08 -0.16 -4.40
N GLY A 23 5.47 -0.99 -3.54
CA GLY A 23 6.21 -1.95 -2.73
C GLY A 23 6.84 -3.07 -3.56
N ALA A 24 6.18 -3.53 -4.63
CA ALA A 24 6.71 -4.55 -5.52
C ALA A 24 7.90 -4.06 -6.36
N ALA A 25 7.88 -2.79 -6.79
CA ALA A 25 9.01 -2.16 -7.46
C ALA A 25 10.16 -1.81 -6.48
N LEU A 26 9.84 -1.42 -5.23
CA LEU A 26 10.86 -1.10 -4.23
C LEU A 26 11.64 -2.35 -3.76
N PHE A 27 10.99 -3.49 -3.64
CA PHE A 27 11.57 -4.72 -3.07
C PHE A 27 12.90 -5.17 -3.72
N PRO A 28 13.03 -5.25 -5.05
CA PRO A 28 14.29 -5.60 -5.71
C PRO A 28 15.45 -4.65 -5.41
N LEU A 29 15.19 -3.38 -5.07
CA LEU A 29 16.22 -2.36 -4.88
C LEU A 29 17.04 -2.56 -3.60
N TYR A 30 16.49 -3.22 -2.56
CA TYR A 30 17.17 -3.42 -1.27
C TYR A 30 17.37 -4.90 -0.88
N SER A 31 16.63 -5.82 -1.50
CA SER A 31 16.62 -7.26 -1.14
C SER A 31 17.92 -8.00 -1.50
N CYS A 32 18.75 -7.44 -2.40
CA CYS A 32 20.03 -8.02 -2.84
C CYS A 32 19.90 -9.47 -3.35
N LEU A 33 18.96 -9.66 -4.29
CA LEU A 33 18.73 -10.94 -4.97
C LEU A 33 19.97 -11.39 -5.76
N SER A 34 20.16 -12.71 -5.90
CA SER A 34 21.10 -13.25 -6.89
C SER A 34 20.60 -12.97 -8.31
N ALA A 35 21.48 -13.00 -9.31
CA ALA A 35 21.11 -12.78 -10.71
C ALA A 35 19.96 -13.70 -11.15
N ASP A 36 20.08 -15.01 -10.88
CA ASP A 36 19.05 -16.00 -11.23
C ASP A 36 17.71 -15.74 -10.52
N SER A 37 17.76 -15.33 -9.25
CA SER A 37 16.55 -15.02 -8.47
C SER A 37 15.89 -13.73 -8.98
N SER A 38 16.70 -12.74 -9.36
CA SER A 38 16.26 -11.47 -9.92
C SER A 38 15.54 -11.68 -11.25
N GLU A 39 16.11 -12.47 -12.15
CA GLU A 39 15.50 -12.75 -13.45
C GLU A 39 14.18 -13.52 -13.30
N ARG A 40 14.15 -14.55 -12.45
CA ARG A 40 12.93 -15.34 -12.21
C ARG A 40 11.83 -14.49 -11.58
N LEU A 41 12.17 -13.69 -10.56
CA LEU A 41 11.22 -12.81 -9.89
C LEU A 41 10.73 -11.71 -10.83
N GLY A 42 11.59 -11.13 -11.66
CA GLY A 42 11.23 -10.12 -12.64
C GLY A 42 10.17 -10.59 -13.63
N ARG A 43 10.33 -11.81 -14.17
CA ARG A 43 9.34 -12.41 -15.08
C ARG A 43 7.98 -12.64 -14.40
N GLN A 44 7.96 -12.98 -13.12
CA GLN A 44 6.72 -13.17 -12.34
C GLN A 44 6.07 -11.84 -11.95
N LEU A 45 6.88 -10.84 -11.59
CA LEU A 45 6.40 -9.53 -11.15
C LEU A 45 5.91 -8.65 -12.30
N ASN A 46 6.48 -8.77 -13.49
CA ASN A 46 6.13 -7.92 -14.62
C ASN A 46 4.62 -7.90 -14.94
N PRO A 47 3.92 -9.04 -15.16
CA PRO A 47 2.48 -9.02 -15.41
C PRO A 47 1.67 -8.48 -14.23
N ILE A 48 2.14 -8.69 -12.99
CA ILE A 48 1.50 -8.16 -11.79
C ILE A 48 1.61 -6.63 -11.75
N LEU A 49 2.79 -6.08 -12.02
CA LEU A 49 3.02 -4.63 -12.09
C LEU A 49 2.17 -3.99 -13.19
N ILE A 50 2.10 -4.60 -14.37
CA ILE A 50 1.23 -4.13 -15.47
C ILE A 50 -0.23 -4.12 -15.02
N THR A 51 -0.70 -5.24 -14.44
CA THR A 51 -2.09 -5.37 -13.98
C THR A 51 -2.40 -4.36 -12.87
N ALA A 52 -1.48 -4.16 -11.92
CA ALA A 52 -1.64 -3.18 -10.85
C ALA A 52 -1.66 -1.74 -11.41
N ALA A 53 -0.81 -1.40 -12.37
CA ALA A 53 -0.81 -0.05 -12.95
C ALA A 53 -2.06 0.24 -13.79
N ILE A 54 -2.53 -0.73 -14.59
CA ILE A 54 -3.80 -0.62 -15.31
C ILE A 54 -4.96 -0.55 -14.30
N GLY A 55 -4.94 -1.39 -13.27
CA GLY A 55 -5.92 -1.38 -12.19
C GLY A 55 -5.98 -0.03 -11.48
N ALA A 56 -4.82 0.58 -11.17
CA ALA A 56 -4.73 1.91 -10.58
C ALA A 56 -5.34 2.98 -11.51
N LEU A 57 -5.05 2.92 -12.81
CA LEU A 57 -5.61 3.85 -13.80
C LEU A 57 -7.13 3.73 -13.88
N LEU A 58 -7.66 2.52 -14.11
CA LEU A 58 -9.09 2.28 -14.29
C LEU A 58 -9.88 2.60 -13.00
N SER A 59 -9.37 2.16 -11.84
CA SER A 59 -10.00 2.50 -10.55
C SER A 59 -9.87 3.98 -10.21
N GLY A 60 -8.80 4.66 -10.65
CA GLY A 60 -8.64 6.11 -10.49
C GLY A 60 -9.64 6.92 -11.32
N LEU A 61 -9.91 6.48 -12.57
CA LEU A 61 -10.97 7.03 -13.42
C LEU A 61 -12.36 6.78 -12.80
N ALA A 62 -12.61 5.55 -12.35
CA ALA A 62 -13.87 5.19 -11.70
C ALA A 62 -14.10 5.99 -10.42
N TRP A 63 -13.06 6.16 -9.58
CA TRP A 63 -13.15 6.97 -8.37
C TRP A 63 -13.48 8.43 -8.70
N PHE A 64 -12.87 9.02 -9.74
CA PHE A 64 -13.22 10.39 -10.16
C PHE A 64 -14.69 10.51 -10.58
N GLY A 65 -15.14 9.69 -11.52
CA GLY A 65 -16.52 9.73 -12.02
C GLY A 65 -17.55 9.46 -10.90
N LEU A 66 -17.24 8.53 -9.99
CA LEU A 66 -18.11 8.25 -8.85
C LEU A 66 -18.12 9.40 -7.83
N THR A 67 -17.02 10.12 -7.65
CA THR A 67 -16.99 11.33 -6.80
C THR A 67 -17.84 12.42 -7.43
N VAL A 68 -17.75 12.62 -8.75
CA VAL A 68 -18.56 13.58 -9.50
C VAL A 68 -20.05 13.29 -9.33
N ALA A 69 -20.47 12.04 -9.58
CA ALA A 69 -21.85 11.61 -9.36
C ALA A 69 -22.31 11.73 -7.90
N ASN A 70 -21.41 11.54 -6.93
CA ASN A 70 -21.73 11.71 -5.52
C ASN A 70 -21.91 13.19 -5.13
N MET A 71 -21.20 14.12 -5.80
CA MET A 71 -21.34 15.56 -5.58
C MET A 71 -22.62 16.11 -6.22
N SER A 72 -23.01 15.62 -7.40
CA SER A 72 -24.23 16.05 -8.09
C SER A 72 -25.50 15.33 -7.60
N GLY A 73 -25.35 14.12 -7.05
CA GLY A 73 -26.44 13.27 -6.60
C GLY A 73 -26.99 12.34 -7.69
N GLU A 74 -26.51 12.44 -8.93
CA GLU A 74 -26.99 11.64 -10.07
C GLU A 74 -25.87 10.78 -10.69
N LEU A 75 -26.18 9.50 -10.93
CA LEU A 75 -25.21 8.56 -11.51
C LEU A 75 -24.86 8.88 -12.97
N ALA A 76 -25.75 9.55 -13.69
CA ALA A 76 -25.55 9.95 -15.08
C ALA A 76 -24.40 10.95 -15.22
N ASP A 77 -24.19 11.79 -14.21
CA ASP A 77 -23.17 12.84 -14.21
C ASP A 77 -21.74 12.30 -14.08
N ALA A 78 -21.58 11.01 -13.73
CA ALA A 78 -20.28 10.34 -13.72
C ALA A 78 -19.58 10.37 -15.08
N VAL A 79 -20.34 10.56 -16.17
CA VAL A 79 -19.85 10.64 -17.55
C VAL A 79 -20.28 11.91 -18.28
N ASP A 80 -21.03 12.80 -17.62
CA ASP A 80 -21.45 14.07 -18.20
C ASP A 80 -20.25 15.01 -18.35
N ARG A 81 -20.05 15.52 -19.57
CA ARG A 81 -18.82 16.26 -19.89
C ARG A 81 -18.73 17.57 -19.12
N ASP A 82 -19.83 18.31 -19.01
CA ASP A 82 -19.81 19.65 -18.42
C ASP A 82 -19.62 19.55 -16.90
N THR A 83 -20.28 18.58 -16.28
CA THR A 83 -20.13 18.29 -14.85
C THR A 83 -18.72 17.78 -14.52
N LEU A 84 -18.16 16.89 -15.34
CA LEU A 84 -16.77 16.41 -15.16
C LEU A 84 -15.76 17.55 -15.29
N VAL A 85 -15.94 18.45 -16.27
CA VAL A 85 -15.05 19.60 -16.46
C VAL A 85 -15.15 20.58 -15.30
N SER A 86 -16.37 20.85 -14.82
CA SER A 86 -16.57 21.71 -13.65
C SER A 86 -15.90 21.13 -12.41
N VAL A 87 -16.16 19.86 -12.07
CA VAL A 87 -15.50 19.23 -10.91
C VAL A 87 -13.97 19.21 -11.07
N LEU A 88 -13.45 19.00 -12.28
CA LEU A 88 -12.01 18.95 -12.54
C LEU A 88 -11.30 20.28 -12.28
N TRP A 89 -11.95 21.42 -12.58
CA TRP A 89 -11.32 22.75 -12.54
C TRP A 89 -11.82 23.65 -11.41
N ASP A 90 -12.99 23.38 -10.85
CA ASP A 90 -13.60 24.21 -9.81
C ASP A 90 -13.45 23.59 -8.41
N THR A 91 -12.81 22.42 -8.30
CA THR A 91 -12.60 21.74 -7.02
C THR A 91 -11.14 21.38 -6.78
N ASP A 92 -10.71 21.48 -5.53
CA ASP A 92 -9.38 21.03 -5.10
C ASP A 92 -9.15 19.55 -5.39
N PHE A 93 -10.19 18.72 -5.24
CA PHE A 93 -10.15 17.30 -5.59
C PHE A 93 -9.83 17.11 -7.08
N GLY A 94 -10.51 17.87 -7.95
CA GLY A 94 -10.30 17.88 -9.39
C GLY A 94 -8.86 18.23 -9.77
N HIS A 95 -8.30 19.30 -9.18
CA HIS A 95 -6.92 19.70 -9.42
C HIS A 95 -5.89 18.62 -9.02
N VAL A 96 -6.06 18.02 -7.83
CA VAL A 96 -5.18 16.92 -7.39
C VAL A 96 -5.33 15.72 -8.33
N TRP A 97 -6.55 15.39 -8.73
CA TRP A 97 -6.80 14.29 -9.65
C TRP A 97 -6.22 14.53 -11.05
N ALA A 98 -6.32 15.75 -11.57
CA ALA A 98 -5.74 16.17 -12.85
C ALA A 98 -4.22 15.98 -12.88
N LEU A 99 -3.53 16.19 -11.76
CA LEU A 99 -2.09 15.90 -11.62
C LEU A 99 -1.81 14.39 -11.53
N ARG A 100 -2.71 13.60 -10.93
CA ARG A 100 -2.57 12.15 -10.77
C ARG A 100 -2.81 11.39 -12.07
N ALA A 101 -3.75 11.83 -12.90
CA ALA A 101 -4.07 11.21 -14.19
C ALA A 101 -2.85 10.95 -15.09
N PRO A 102 -1.99 11.94 -15.40
CA PRO A 102 -0.79 11.71 -16.18
C PRO A 102 0.22 10.81 -15.45
N LEU A 103 0.32 10.88 -14.12
CA LEU A 103 1.21 9.98 -13.35
C LEU A 103 0.80 8.51 -13.48
N MET A 104 -0.49 8.21 -13.48
CA MET A 104 -0.99 6.84 -13.70
C MET A 104 -0.66 6.34 -15.12
N ILE A 105 -0.81 7.19 -16.13
CA ILE A 105 -0.45 6.87 -17.52
C ILE A 105 1.06 6.65 -17.65
N LEU A 106 1.87 7.53 -17.05
CA LEU A 106 3.33 7.42 -17.03
C LEU A 106 3.78 6.15 -16.30
N LEU A 107 3.11 5.76 -15.22
CA LEU A 107 3.40 4.52 -14.51
C LEU A 107 3.15 3.30 -15.39
N VAL A 108 2.02 3.25 -16.10
CA VAL A 108 1.72 2.18 -17.08
C VAL A 108 2.80 2.14 -18.15
N ALA A 109 3.16 3.28 -18.75
CA ALA A 109 4.21 3.36 -19.77
C ALA A 109 5.60 2.94 -19.24
N ALA A 110 5.97 3.36 -18.03
CA ALA A 110 7.26 3.06 -17.42
C ALA A 110 7.44 1.56 -17.14
N ILE A 111 6.38 0.83 -16.81
CA ILE A 111 6.43 -0.61 -16.58
C ILE A 111 6.69 -1.39 -17.88
N GLN A 112 6.34 -0.83 -19.04
CA GLN A 112 6.61 -1.45 -20.35
C GLN A 112 8.07 -1.32 -20.79
N LEU A 113 8.92 -0.61 -20.05
CA LEU A 113 10.34 -0.51 -20.35
C LEU A 113 10.98 -1.92 -20.31
N PRO A 114 11.76 -2.34 -21.32
CA PRO A 114 12.32 -3.69 -21.39
C PRO A 114 13.13 -4.11 -20.16
N GLY A 115 13.70 -3.15 -19.44
CA GLY A 115 14.47 -3.41 -18.23
C GLY A 115 13.63 -3.86 -17.03
N VAL A 116 12.32 -3.63 -17.01
CA VAL A 116 11.47 -3.93 -15.84
C VAL A 116 11.30 -5.45 -15.64
N SER A 117 11.06 -6.20 -16.71
CA SER A 117 10.91 -7.67 -16.65
C SER A 117 12.18 -8.41 -16.20
N HIS A 118 13.34 -7.75 -16.30
CA HIS A 118 14.63 -8.25 -15.83
C HIS A 118 15.10 -7.59 -14.52
N LEU A 119 14.24 -6.81 -13.86
CA LEU A 119 14.55 -6.02 -12.67
C LEU A 119 15.81 -5.14 -12.80
N ASN A 120 16.02 -4.57 -13.99
CA ASN A 120 17.08 -3.60 -14.20
C ASN A 120 16.91 -2.44 -13.21
N ARG A 121 17.98 -2.16 -12.44
CA ARG A 121 17.94 -1.21 -11.33
C ARG A 121 17.44 0.18 -11.72
N ARG A 122 17.79 0.68 -12.92
CA ARG A 122 17.35 2.01 -13.38
C ARG A 122 15.86 2.02 -13.73
N ALA A 123 15.41 1.03 -14.49
CA ALA A 123 14.00 0.91 -14.88
C ALA A 123 13.09 0.76 -13.64
N ILE A 124 13.48 -0.12 -12.71
CA ILE A 124 12.74 -0.33 -11.46
C ILE A 124 12.77 0.90 -10.56
N ALA A 125 13.88 1.65 -10.51
CA ALA A 125 13.93 2.90 -9.76
C ALA A 125 12.96 3.96 -10.33
N ILE A 126 12.80 4.05 -11.66
CA ILE A 126 11.82 4.94 -12.30
C ILE A 126 10.39 4.54 -11.90
N VAL A 127 10.05 3.24 -12.01
CA VAL A 127 8.73 2.73 -11.61
C VAL A 127 8.47 3.00 -10.11
N THR A 128 9.46 2.72 -9.26
CA THR A 128 9.36 2.98 -7.81
C THR A 128 9.13 4.45 -7.53
N PHE A 129 9.84 5.35 -8.21
CA PHE A 129 9.72 6.79 -8.04
C PHE A 129 8.34 7.30 -8.47
N LEU A 130 7.85 6.90 -9.64
CA LEU A 130 6.51 7.27 -10.11
C LEU A 130 5.42 6.74 -9.19
N ALA A 131 5.51 5.49 -8.75
CA ALA A 131 4.57 4.90 -7.81
C ALA A 131 4.62 5.59 -6.43
N ALA A 132 5.81 6.01 -5.98
CA ALA A 132 5.97 6.79 -4.76
C ALA A 132 5.28 8.15 -4.86
N ILE A 133 5.48 8.89 -5.94
CA ILE A 133 4.80 10.18 -6.16
C ILE A 133 3.28 9.97 -6.16
N LEU A 134 2.80 8.95 -6.88
CA LEU A 134 1.37 8.64 -6.95
C LEU A 134 0.78 8.27 -5.58
N LEU A 135 1.55 7.58 -4.73
CA LEU A 135 1.15 7.22 -3.37
C LEU A 135 1.14 8.45 -2.45
N VAL A 136 2.18 9.27 -2.51
CA VAL A 136 2.30 10.53 -1.75
C VAL A 136 1.22 11.54 -2.12
N SER A 137 0.81 11.58 -3.39
CA SER A 137 -0.29 12.45 -3.82
C SER A 137 -1.66 12.03 -3.28
N LEU A 138 -1.79 10.92 -2.52
CA LEU A 138 -3.03 10.63 -1.79
C LEU A 138 -3.16 11.49 -0.53
N ALA A 139 -2.05 11.87 0.10
CA ALA A 139 -2.08 12.77 1.26
C ALA A 139 -2.75 14.10 0.90
N GLY A 140 -2.42 14.62 -0.29
CA GLY A 140 -3.02 15.83 -0.87
C GLY A 140 -4.55 15.84 -0.95
N ILE A 141 -5.21 14.68 -1.07
CA ILE A 141 -6.67 14.57 -1.22
C ILE A 141 -7.39 14.83 0.12
N GLY A 142 -6.74 14.61 1.26
CA GLY A 142 -7.33 14.82 2.60
C GLY A 142 -7.05 16.18 3.24
N HIS A 143 -6.24 17.03 2.59
CA HIS A 143 -5.72 18.26 3.20
C HIS A 143 -6.55 19.52 3.00
N THR A 144 -7.62 19.47 2.21
CA THR A 144 -8.52 20.62 2.01
C THR A 144 -9.30 21.01 3.27
N GLN A 145 -9.15 20.25 4.37
CA GLN A 145 -9.91 20.40 5.62
C GLN A 145 -9.08 20.76 6.87
N VAL A 146 -7.73 20.82 6.80
CA VAL A 146 -6.88 21.05 8.00
C VAL A 146 -6.22 22.44 7.96
N SER A 147 -6.45 23.22 9.03
CA SER A 147 -6.03 24.61 9.24
C SER A 147 -4.60 24.95 8.79
N GLU A 148 -4.42 26.14 8.21
CA GLU A 148 -3.12 26.69 7.78
C GLU A 148 -2.07 26.72 8.92
N GLY A 149 -0.78 26.56 8.57
CA GLY A 149 0.35 26.76 9.48
C GLY A 149 1.24 25.53 9.73
N THR A 150 2.00 25.55 10.83
CA THR A 150 2.96 24.48 11.18
C THR A 150 2.29 23.13 11.45
N SER A 151 1.06 23.16 11.98
CA SER A 151 0.25 21.96 12.24
C SER A 151 -0.07 21.18 10.97
N ALA A 152 -0.50 21.86 9.91
CA ALA A 152 -0.75 21.24 8.60
C ALA A 152 0.52 20.59 8.03
N ARG A 153 1.68 21.25 8.12
CA ARG A 153 2.97 20.69 7.65
C ARG A 153 3.35 19.41 8.37
N ILE A 154 3.14 19.35 9.70
CA ILE A 154 3.39 18.13 10.50
C ILE A 154 2.44 17.02 10.05
N HIS A 155 1.16 17.31 9.89
CA HIS A 155 0.17 16.33 9.48
C HIS A 155 0.46 15.78 8.07
N VAL A 156 0.74 16.65 7.09
CA VAL A 156 1.10 16.27 5.72
C VAL A 156 2.34 15.38 5.70
N THR A 157 3.42 15.81 6.36
CA THR A 157 4.67 15.05 6.38
C THR A 157 4.51 13.70 7.08
N SER A 158 3.71 13.64 8.14
CA SER A 158 3.32 12.41 8.81
C SER A 158 2.54 11.48 7.89
N ASP A 159 1.54 11.99 7.16
CA ASP A 159 0.75 11.18 6.24
C ASP A 159 1.55 10.66 5.04
N VAL A 160 2.42 11.50 4.48
CA VAL A 160 3.39 11.07 3.45
C VAL A 160 4.29 9.95 3.95
N ALA A 161 4.84 10.09 5.17
CA ALA A 161 5.67 9.05 5.77
C ALA A 161 4.87 7.77 6.05
N HIS A 162 3.63 7.90 6.52
CA HIS A 162 2.72 6.78 6.78
C HIS A 162 2.43 6.00 5.50
N LEU A 163 2.05 6.69 4.43
CA LEU A 163 1.71 6.10 3.14
C LEU A 163 2.91 5.39 2.52
N LEU A 164 4.09 6.02 2.51
CA LEU A 164 5.32 5.38 2.00
C LEU A 164 5.70 4.15 2.83
N ALA A 165 5.62 4.20 4.16
CA ALA A 165 5.93 3.05 5.01
C ALA A 165 4.92 1.91 4.84
N ALA A 166 3.61 2.23 4.77
CA ALA A 166 2.55 1.26 4.51
C ALA A 166 2.72 0.61 3.13
N GLY A 167 3.01 1.43 2.10
CA GLY A 167 3.24 0.98 0.74
C GLY A 167 4.46 0.06 0.63
N ALA A 168 5.57 0.43 1.28
CA ALA A 168 6.80 -0.36 1.29
C ALA A 168 6.62 -1.72 1.98
N TRP A 169 5.92 -1.74 3.12
CA TRP A 169 5.66 -2.97 3.86
C TRP A 169 4.63 -3.85 3.15
N LEU A 170 3.40 -3.36 2.97
CA LEU A 170 2.29 -4.14 2.41
C LEU A 170 2.57 -4.55 0.96
N GLY A 171 3.00 -3.62 0.11
CA GLY A 171 3.31 -3.91 -1.28
C GLY A 171 4.56 -4.79 -1.45
N GLY A 172 5.47 -4.77 -0.49
CA GLY A 172 6.68 -5.60 -0.47
C GLY A 172 6.42 -7.06 -0.06
N LEU A 173 5.29 -7.38 0.57
CA LEU A 173 4.95 -8.77 0.93
C LEU A 173 4.68 -9.64 -0.30
N LEU A 174 4.11 -9.05 -1.36
CA LEU A 174 3.81 -9.76 -2.61
C LEU A 174 5.07 -10.33 -3.29
N PRO A 175 6.10 -9.52 -3.65
CA PRO A 175 7.34 -10.05 -4.23
C PRO A 175 8.08 -10.99 -3.28
N LEU A 176 8.00 -10.76 -1.95
CA LEU A 176 8.56 -11.69 -0.98
C LEU A 176 7.89 -13.07 -1.06
N SER A 177 6.56 -13.11 -1.14
CA SER A 177 5.82 -14.37 -1.23
C SER A 177 6.14 -15.15 -2.52
N LEU A 178 6.28 -14.46 -3.65
CA LEU A 178 6.71 -15.04 -4.93
C LEU A 178 8.14 -15.57 -4.88
N PHE A 179 9.04 -14.81 -4.24
CA PHE A 179 10.42 -15.23 -4.02
C PHE A 179 10.49 -16.51 -3.17
N LEU A 180 9.74 -16.56 -2.06
CA LEU A 180 9.70 -17.75 -1.19
C LEU A 180 9.07 -18.96 -1.90
N ALA A 181 7.99 -18.75 -2.67
CA ALA A 181 7.35 -19.80 -3.46
C ALA A 181 8.29 -20.39 -4.52
N SER A 182 9.07 -19.54 -5.20
CA SER A 182 10.01 -19.94 -6.24
C SER A 182 11.26 -20.68 -5.72
N ASN A 183 11.48 -20.69 -4.40
CA ASN A 183 12.62 -21.32 -3.75
C ASN A 183 12.23 -22.51 -2.85
N GLN A 184 10.99 -23.01 -2.94
CA GLN A 184 10.48 -24.07 -2.07
C GLN A 184 11.25 -25.40 -2.14
N LYS A 185 11.81 -25.74 -3.30
CA LYS A 185 12.51 -27.02 -3.55
C LYS A 185 14.03 -26.95 -3.35
N VAL A 186 14.56 -25.81 -2.92
CA VAL A 186 16.01 -25.63 -2.77
C VAL A 186 16.44 -26.20 -1.42
N ARG A 187 17.49 -27.03 -1.42
CA ARG A 187 18.10 -27.59 -0.20
C ARG A 187 18.52 -26.45 0.75
N VAL A 188 17.99 -26.48 1.96
CA VAL A 188 18.26 -25.49 3.03
C VAL A 188 19.35 -26.08 3.96
N PRO A 189 20.29 -25.28 4.53
CA PRO A 189 20.37 -23.81 4.61
C PRO A 189 20.74 -23.09 3.31
N ASN A 190 19.80 -22.38 2.69
CA ASN A 190 20.09 -21.46 1.60
C ASN A 190 20.36 -20.07 2.18
N ARG A 191 21.65 -19.72 2.31
CA ARG A 191 22.11 -18.42 2.81
C ARG A 191 21.52 -17.24 2.03
N GLY A 192 21.11 -17.43 0.77
CA GLY A 192 20.43 -16.42 -0.04
C GLY A 192 19.04 -16.08 0.48
N ILE A 193 18.23 -17.09 0.83
CA ILE A 193 16.87 -16.89 1.36
C ILE A 193 16.93 -16.15 2.71
N VAL A 194 17.81 -16.57 3.61
CA VAL A 194 18.00 -15.92 4.92
C VAL A 194 18.45 -14.47 4.75
N ARG A 195 19.32 -14.17 3.78
CA ARG A 195 19.75 -12.80 3.49
C ARG A 195 18.59 -11.91 3.03
N VAL A 196 17.79 -12.38 2.07
CA VAL A 196 16.61 -11.65 1.56
C VAL A 196 15.61 -11.41 2.69
N LEU A 197 15.30 -12.43 3.50
CA LEU A 197 14.41 -12.30 4.66
C LEU A 197 14.95 -11.30 5.68
N SER A 198 16.26 -11.28 5.92
CA SER A 198 16.87 -10.32 6.85
C SER A 198 16.79 -8.89 6.33
N ARG A 199 16.99 -8.67 5.02
CA ARG A 199 16.83 -7.34 4.40
C ARG A 199 15.39 -6.86 4.42
N PHE A 200 14.44 -7.74 4.12
CA PHE A 200 13.02 -7.44 4.24
C PHE A 200 12.64 -7.11 5.69
N SER A 201 13.13 -7.87 6.66
CA SER A 201 12.90 -7.59 8.09
C SER A 201 13.48 -6.23 8.51
N GLY A 202 14.68 -5.89 8.03
CA GLY A 202 15.31 -4.59 8.29
C GLY A 202 14.46 -3.42 7.79
N MET A 203 13.96 -3.50 6.55
CA MET A 203 13.00 -2.55 6.00
C MET A 203 11.69 -2.55 6.82
N GLY A 204 11.18 -3.73 7.19
CA GLY A 204 9.97 -3.89 8.00
C GLY A 204 10.05 -3.21 9.35
N TYR A 205 11.19 -3.28 10.07
CA TYR A 205 11.38 -2.54 11.32
C TYR A 205 11.30 -1.03 11.12
N ALA A 206 11.95 -0.51 10.09
CA ALA A 206 11.88 0.91 9.75
C ALA A 206 10.44 1.33 9.40
N ALA A 207 9.74 0.52 8.59
CA ALA A 207 8.35 0.76 8.23
C ALA A 207 7.43 0.75 9.46
N VAL A 208 7.55 -0.25 10.35
CA VAL A 208 6.76 -0.35 11.59
C VAL A 208 7.01 0.86 12.50
N ALA A 209 8.26 1.28 12.68
CA ALA A 209 8.59 2.45 13.49
C ALA A 209 7.96 3.73 12.91
N VAL A 210 8.08 3.93 11.59
CA VAL A 210 7.45 5.08 10.91
C VAL A 210 5.93 5.02 11.02
N LEU A 211 5.31 3.85 10.84
CA LEU A 211 3.86 3.67 10.94
C LEU A 211 3.32 3.93 12.34
N LEU A 212 4.04 3.52 13.39
CA LEU A 212 3.67 3.79 14.77
C LEU A 212 3.68 5.29 15.05
N VAL A 213 4.77 5.98 14.69
CA VAL A 213 4.91 7.42 14.94
C VAL A 213 3.91 8.22 14.10
N SER A 214 3.91 8.02 12.79
CA SER A 214 3.01 8.74 11.88
C SER A 214 1.54 8.41 12.11
N GLY A 215 1.22 7.14 12.38
CA GLY A 215 -0.15 6.72 12.69
C GLY A 215 -0.68 7.36 13.97
N SER A 216 0.17 7.51 14.98
CA SER A 216 -0.18 8.20 16.23
C SER A 216 -0.45 9.69 15.99
N ILE A 217 0.43 10.35 15.23
CA ILE A 217 0.27 11.76 14.85
C ILE A 217 -1.03 11.95 14.05
N ASN A 218 -1.25 11.15 13.01
CA ASN A 218 -2.44 11.25 12.17
C ASN A 218 -3.71 11.00 12.97
N SER A 219 -3.72 9.98 13.84
CA SER A 219 -4.88 9.67 14.69
C SER A 219 -5.22 10.81 15.66
N TRP A 220 -4.20 11.46 16.23
CA TRP A 220 -4.39 12.64 17.08
C TRP A 220 -5.08 13.77 16.31
N PHE A 221 -4.60 14.05 15.10
CA PHE A 221 -5.17 15.08 14.24
C PHE A 221 -6.61 14.77 13.80
N LEU A 222 -6.95 13.51 13.53
CA LEU A 222 -8.26 13.13 12.97
C LEU A 222 -9.35 12.94 14.03
N VAL A 223 -8.99 12.54 15.24
CA VAL A 223 -9.95 12.20 16.30
C VAL A 223 -10.02 13.27 17.39
N GLY A 224 -8.89 13.92 17.71
CA GLY A 224 -8.79 15.02 18.68
C GLY A 224 -8.99 14.62 20.16
N SER A 225 -9.83 13.61 20.47
CA SER A 225 -10.14 13.22 21.84
C SER A 225 -10.47 11.72 22.00
N LEU A 226 -10.21 11.17 23.19
CA LEU A 226 -10.49 9.77 23.51
C LEU A 226 -12.00 9.42 23.47
N PRO A 227 -12.93 10.30 23.90
CA PRO A 227 -14.37 10.07 23.74
C PRO A 227 -14.78 9.89 22.27
N HIS A 228 -14.29 10.74 21.36
CA HIS A 228 -14.59 10.63 19.93
C HIS A 228 -14.07 9.34 19.30
N LEU A 229 -13.00 8.75 19.87
CA LEU A 229 -12.45 7.48 19.41
C LEU A 229 -13.40 6.30 19.64
N ILE A 230 -14.17 6.32 20.73
CA ILE A 230 -15.04 5.21 21.11
C ILE A 230 -16.51 5.43 20.71
N SER A 231 -16.96 6.69 20.64
CA SER A 231 -18.36 7.02 20.37
C SER A 231 -18.69 7.15 18.87
N THR A 232 -17.71 7.46 18.02
CA THR A 232 -17.95 7.70 16.59
C THR A 232 -17.67 6.46 15.75
N THR A 233 -18.42 6.27 14.66
CA THR A 233 -18.16 5.22 13.66
C THR A 233 -16.74 5.32 13.09
N TYR A 234 -16.26 6.54 12.85
CA TYR A 234 -14.90 6.83 12.40
C TYR A 234 -13.87 6.30 13.41
N GLY A 235 -14.02 6.65 14.69
CA GLY A 235 -13.13 6.22 15.76
C GLY A 235 -13.09 4.70 15.95
N GLN A 236 -14.26 4.04 15.89
CA GLN A 236 -14.36 2.58 16.00
C GLN A 236 -13.65 1.87 14.84
N LEU A 237 -13.82 2.33 13.61
CA LEU A 237 -13.08 1.79 12.46
C LEU A 237 -11.57 2.04 12.55
N LEU A 238 -11.15 3.18 13.12
CA LEU A 238 -9.74 3.46 13.39
C LEU A 238 -9.16 2.51 14.45
N LEU A 239 -9.93 2.16 15.48
CA LEU A 239 -9.55 1.15 16.47
C LEU A 239 -9.41 -0.24 15.83
N VAL A 240 -10.35 -0.63 14.96
CA VAL A 240 -10.25 -1.89 14.19
C VAL A 240 -8.98 -1.89 13.34
N LYS A 241 -8.69 -0.80 12.60
CA LYS A 241 -7.45 -0.65 11.82
C LYS A 241 -6.21 -0.82 12.70
N SER A 242 -6.22 -0.22 13.88
CA SER A 242 -5.10 -0.27 14.83
C SER A 242 -4.89 -1.67 15.43
N GLY A 243 -5.99 -2.39 15.72
CA GLY A 243 -5.95 -3.79 16.15
C GLY A 243 -5.40 -4.72 15.07
N LEU A 244 -5.83 -4.53 13.82
CA LEU A 244 -5.29 -5.28 12.67
C LEU A 244 -3.80 -5.00 12.46
N PHE A 245 -3.38 -3.74 12.60
CA PHE A 245 -1.96 -3.39 12.55
C PHE A 245 -1.15 -4.08 13.66
N ALA A 246 -1.65 -4.09 14.91
CA ALA A 246 -1.01 -4.81 16.01
C ALA A 246 -0.88 -6.31 15.72
N LEU A 247 -1.92 -6.94 15.16
CA LEU A 247 -1.89 -8.32 14.72
C LEU A 247 -0.80 -8.57 13.67
N MET A 248 -0.67 -7.68 12.68
CA MET A 248 0.40 -7.79 11.66
C MET A 248 1.79 -7.68 12.28
N VAL A 249 1.99 -6.76 13.23
CA VAL A 249 3.28 -6.62 13.94
C VAL A 249 3.60 -7.89 14.72
N LEU A 250 2.62 -8.53 15.38
CA LEU A 250 2.81 -9.80 16.08
C LEU A 250 3.21 -10.94 15.12
N LEU A 251 2.56 -11.04 13.95
CA LEU A 251 2.92 -12.01 12.91
C LEU A 251 4.34 -11.79 12.39
N ALA A 252 4.70 -10.54 12.09
CA ALA A 252 6.03 -10.18 11.62
C ALA A 252 7.11 -10.45 12.68
N ALA A 253 6.82 -10.17 13.96
CA ALA A 253 7.70 -10.49 15.08
C ALA A 253 7.90 -12.00 15.23
N ALA A 254 6.82 -12.80 15.16
CA ALA A 254 6.91 -14.27 15.19
C ALA A 254 7.74 -14.81 14.02
N ASN A 255 7.57 -14.26 12.82
CA ASN A 255 8.36 -14.60 11.64
C ASN A 255 9.85 -14.37 11.89
N ARG A 256 10.20 -13.22 12.46
CA ARG A 256 11.59 -12.79 12.62
C ARG A 256 12.30 -13.40 13.82
N PHE A 257 11.64 -13.53 14.97
CA PHE A 257 12.28 -13.98 16.20
C PHE A 257 12.19 -15.50 16.41
N TRP A 258 11.23 -16.17 15.77
CA TRP A 258 11.06 -17.62 15.94
C TRP A 258 11.28 -18.37 14.64
N LEU A 259 10.56 -18.06 13.56
CA LEU A 259 10.59 -18.88 12.35
C LEU A 259 11.92 -18.76 11.60
N VAL A 260 12.43 -17.54 11.37
CA VAL A 260 13.69 -17.33 10.64
C VAL A 260 14.90 -17.93 11.36
N PRO A 261 15.10 -17.73 12.68
CA PRO A 261 16.21 -18.36 13.41
C PRO A 261 16.09 -19.88 13.46
N ALA A 262 14.88 -20.41 13.70
CA ALA A 262 14.68 -21.86 13.73
C ALA A 262 14.90 -22.52 12.36
N MET A 263 14.53 -21.84 11.26
CA MET A 263 14.84 -22.29 9.90
C MET A 263 16.36 -22.32 9.65
N ALA A 264 17.10 -21.32 10.14
CA ALA A 264 18.56 -21.23 10.01
C ALA A 264 19.32 -22.28 10.84
N GLN A 265 18.73 -22.73 11.96
CA GLN A 265 19.32 -23.69 12.89
C GLN A 265 18.85 -25.14 12.63
N SER A 266 17.91 -25.38 11.71
CA SER A 266 17.38 -26.72 11.44
C SER A 266 18.47 -27.65 10.88
N PRO A 267 18.77 -28.78 11.56
CA PRO A 267 19.83 -29.71 11.14
C PRO A 267 19.42 -30.61 9.96
N THR A 268 18.13 -30.69 9.64
CA THR A 268 17.60 -31.52 8.54
C THR A 268 16.93 -30.67 7.47
N ALA A 269 17.02 -31.13 6.21
CA ALA A 269 16.34 -30.50 5.08
C ALA A 269 14.81 -30.46 5.27
N ASN A 270 14.22 -31.56 5.75
CA ASN A 270 12.77 -31.67 5.99
C ASN A 270 12.27 -30.68 7.05
N GLY A 271 13.02 -30.49 8.14
CA GLY A 271 12.68 -29.52 9.18
C GLY A 271 12.68 -28.08 8.65
N SER A 272 13.62 -27.76 7.76
CA SER A 272 13.73 -26.43 7.18
C SER A 272 12.66 -26.15 6.13
N GLU A 273 12.27 -27.14 5.32
CA GLU A 273 11.14 -27.04 4.39
C GLU A 273 9.81 -26.79 5.11
N SER A 274 9.57 -27.47 6.24
CA SER A 274 8.38 -27.25 7.08
C SER A 274 8.33 -25.81 7.60
N MET A 275 9.47 -25.26 8.06
CA MET A 275 9.53 -23.88 8.56
C MET A 275 9.34 -22.85 7.45
N LEU A 276 9.86 -23.12 6.24
CA LEU A 276 9.61 -22.29 5.07
C LEU A 276 8.12 -22.29 4.67
N ALA A 277 7.44 -23.45 4.76
CA ALA A 277 6.00 -23.55 4.52
C ALA A 277 5.19 -22.73 5.54
N LYS A 278 5.53 -22.80 6.84
CA LYS A 278 4.91 -21.97 7.89
C LYS A 278 5.14 -20.48 7.64
N LEU A 279 6.36 -20.09 7.30
CA LEU A 279 6.70 -18.70 6.98
C LEU A 279 5.87 -18.17 5.82
N ARG A 280 5.67 -18.96 4.77
CA ARG A 280 4.77 -18.59 3.65
C ARG A 280 3.33 -18.41 4.11
N GLY A 281 2.83 -19.31 4.95
CA GLY A 281 1.49 -19.19 5.54
C GLY A 281 1.33 -17.88 6.32
N HIS A 282 2.33 -17.50 7.13
CA HIS A 282 2.31 -16.23 7.86
C HIS A 282 2.38 -15.01 6.94
N VAL A 283 3.25 -15.03 5.92
CA VAL A 283 3.35 -13.94 4.93
C VAL A 283 2.06 -13.79 4.12
N LEU A 284 1.37 -14.88 3.81
CA LEU A 284 0.03 -14.82 3.19
C LEU A 284 -1.01 -14.27 4.17
N GLY A 285 -0.96 -14.67 5.44
CA GLY A 285 -1.80 -14.10 6.50
C GLY A 285 -1.60 -12.59 6.65
N GLU A 286 -0.36 -12.11 6.67
CA GLU A 286 -0.04 -10.67 6.69
C GLU A 286 -0.60 -9.94 5.47
N GLN A 287 -0.56 -10.53 4.27
CA GLN A 287 -1.17 -9.94 3.07
C GLN A 287 -2.70 -9.84 3.18
N VAL A 288 -3.36 -10.88 3.67
CA VAL A 288 -4.82 -10.86 3.87
C VAL A 288 -5.21 -9.80 4.89
N VAL A 289 -4.54 -9.75 6.04
CA VAL A 289 -4.79 -8.72 7.06
C VAL A 289 -4.51 -7.32 6.50
N GLY A 290 -3.43 -7.16 5.73
CA GLY A 290 -3.09 -5.91 5.05
C GLY A 290 -4.17 -5.47 4.05
N LEU A 291 -4.75 -6.39 3.28
CA LEU A 291 -5.88 -6.08 2.39
C LEU A 291 -7.12 -5.65 3.17
N VAL A 292 -7.42 -6.30 4.31
CA VAL A 292 -8.51 -5.88 5.20
C VAL A 292 -8.26 -4.47 5.72
N VAL A 293 -7.03 -4.14 6.12
CA VAL A 293 -6.64 -2.78 6.53
C VAL A 293 -6.89 -1.77 5.40
N VAL A 294 -6.53 -2.08 4.16
CA VAL A 294 -6.80 -1.22 2.99
C VAL A 294 -8.31 -1.05 2.76
N GLY A 295 -9.11 -2.10 2.96
CA GLY A 295 -10.57 -2.04 2.92
C GLY A 295 -11.14 -1.09 3.98
N VAL A 296 -10.69 -1.21 5.23
CA VAL A 296 -11.09 -0.30 6.32
C VAL A 296 -10.70 1.15 5.99
N VAL A 297 -9.50 1.38 5.46
CA VAL A 297 -9.06 2.73 5.04
C VAL A 297 -9.90 3.28 3.89
N SER A 298 -10.40 2.42 3.01
CA SER A 298 -11.25 2.82 1.90
C SER A 298 -12.63 3.29 2.38
N VAL A 299 -13.18 2.64 3.41
CA VAL A 299 -14.41 3.07 4.09
C VAL A 299 -14.17 4.35 4.90
N LEU A 300 -13.09 4.41 5.69
CA LEU A 300 -12.74 5.61 6.45
C LEU A 300 -12.60 6.84 5.56
N GLY A 301 -12.11 6.66 4.34
CA GLY A 301 -11.92 7.74 3.38
C GLY A 301 -13.21 8.28 2.75
N THR A 302 -14.38 7.71 3.06
CA THR A 302 -15.70 8.25 2.66
C THR A 302 -16.48 8.80 3.86
N LEU A 303 -15.91 8.75 5.06
CA LEU A 303 -16.53 9.26 6.29
C LEU A 303 -15.90 10.60 6.68
N ASP A 304 -16.70 11.48 7.29
CA ASP A 304 -16.18 12.70 7.89
C ASP A 304 -15.29 12.38 9.11
N PRO A 305 -14.17 13.10 9.29
CA PRO A 305 -13.31 12.92 10.47
C PRO A 305 -14.07 13.17 11.77
N ALA A 306 -13.79 12.36 12.79
CA ALA A 306 -14.50 12.40 14.08
C ALA A 306 -14.45 13.78 14.78
N MET A 307 -13.41 14.58 14.54
CA MET A 307 -13.28 15.93 15.09
C MET A 307 -14.30 16.95 14.54
N HIS A 308 -14.88 16.70 13.36
CA HIS A 308 -15.87 17.58 12.71
C HIS A 308 -17.32 17.12 12.92
N GLY A 309 -17.52 15.94 13.50
CA GLY A 309 -18.84 15.41 13.86
C GLY A 309 -19.22 15.78 15.28
N SER A 310 -19.64 17.03 15.51
CA SER A 310 -20.30 17.48 16.74
C SER A 310 -21.46 18.41 16.40
#